data_AF-A0A941T7Z6-F1
#
_entry.id   AF-A0A941T7Z6-F1
#
_cell.length_a   1.000
_cell.length_b   1.000
_cell.length_c   1.000
_cell.angle_alpha   90.00
_cell.angle_beta   90.00
_cell.angle_gamma   90.00
#
_symmetry.space_group_name_H-M   'P 1'
#
loop_
_entity.id
_entity.type
_entity.pdbx_description
1 polymer ?
#
loop_
_entity_poly.entity_id
_entity_poly.type
_entity_poly.pdbx_seq_one_letter_code
_entity_poly.pdbx_strand_id
1 'polypeptide(L)'
;MGNFYNGYSWQQREGILREEKRLRKTGDLEPLSYLVDKKSCEVCDDPGRAGQAFQWHSEDYSPPYSFRPPETFIICAVCHSRLHKRFPDASGKPSDWPLFVAHLKSGGYGREFTELYSLEERKAWLAQIKAGRTVSLPSLRERPLTGKEWWQTLTLDPESLIAPWARPRPWLPRPPPQDYRAELDQLQLTDDEIALLRCHAGLEHRCATMRQLAECVLSSKSPSHANLIYGKLAHRLAAALGWEPERRADGSPIWRTVIAEGWQPVGREFEWVMVPSLAAIYA
;
A
#
# COMPACT_ATOMS: atom_id res chain seq x y z
N MET A 1 19.19 0.58 4.16
CA MET A 1 17.74 0.75 4.47
C MET A 1 17.19 -0.61 4.85
N GLY A 2 16.29 -0.69 5.84
CA GLY A 2 15.67 -1.95 6.26
C GLY A 2 14.82 -2.59 5.15
N ASN A 3 14.40 -3.83 5.35
CA ASN A 3 13.53 -4.57 4.43
C ASN A 3 12.07 -4.07 4.51
N PHE A 4 11.83 -2.86 4.01
CA PHE A 4 10.51 -2.23 3.92
C PHE A 4 9.73 -2.72 2.69
N TYR A 5 8.41 -2.74 2.78
CA TYR A 5 7.53 -3.12 1.68
C TYR A 5 6.16 -2.43 1.84
N ASN A 6 5.69 -1.69 0.82
CA ASN A 6 4.42 -0.94 0.84
C ASN A 6 4.19 -0.07 2.10
N GLY A 7 5.22 0.60 2.59
CA GLY A 7 5.14 1.42 3.80
C GLY A 7 5.21 0.63 5.09
N TYR A 8 5.39 -0.70 5.06
CA TYR A 8 5.54 -1.52 6.25
C TYR A 8 7.01 -1.83 6.53
N SER A 9 7.43 -1.66 7.78
CA SER A 9 8.73 -2.12 8.24
C SER A 9 8.79 -3.64 8.33
N TRP A 10 10.00 -4.19 8.42
CA TRP A 10 10.17 -5.64 8.60
C TRP A 10 9.50 -6.14 9.89
N GLN A 11 9.53 -5.36 10.99
CA GLN A 11 8.87 -5.73 12.23
C GLN A 11 7.35 -5.80 12.09
N GLN A 12 6.75 -4.86 11.35
CA GLN A 12 5.32 -4.85 11.07
C GLN A 12 4.93 -6.08 10.26
N ARG A 13 5.73 -6.41 9.24
CA ARG A 13 5.52 -7.59 8.38
C ARG A 13 5.69 -8.92 9.10
N GLU A 14 6.51 -9.00 10.14
CA GLU A 14 6.59 -10.21 10.97
C GLU A 14 5.30 -10.48 11.75
N GLY A 15 4.48 -9.46 12.00
CA GLY A 15 3.24 -9.58 12.76
C GLY A 15 2.27 -10.60 12.17
N ILE A 16 2.04 -10.55 10.86
CA ILE A 16 1.18 -11.51 10.15
C ILE A 16 1.77 -12.93 10.16
N LEU A 17 3.10 -13.10 10.12
CA LEU A 17 3.73 -14.42 10.22
C LEU A 17 3.50 -15.04 11.60
N ARG A 18 3.60 -14.22 12.64
CA ARG A 18 3.33 -14.65 14.02
C ARG A 18 1.87 -15.02 14.20
N GLU A 19 0.96 -14.27 13.59
CA GLU A 19 -0.47 -14.58 13.62
C GLU A 19 -0.79 -15.87 12.87
N GLU A 20 -0.23 -16.08 11.68
CA GLU A 20 -0.40 -17.34 10.94
C GLU A 20 0.05 -18.54 11.79
N LYS A 21 1.23 -18.42 12.40
CA LYS A 21 1.77 -19.46 13.28
C LYS A 21 0.89 -19.69 14.50
N ARG A 22 0.32 -18.63 15.08
CA ARG A 22 -0.62 -18.72 16.20
C ARG A 22 -1.87 -19.49 15.79
N LEU A 23 -2.52 -19.11 14.69
CA LEU A 23 -3.72 -19.74 14.15
C LEU A 23 -3.51 -21.24 13.89
N ARG A 24 -2.39 -21.61 13.24
CA ARG A 24 -2.00 -23.02 13.05
C ARG A 24 -1.81 -23.76 14.37
N LYS A 25 -1.15 -23.13 15.35
CA LYS A 25 -0.90 -23.73 16.67
C LYS A 25 -2.20 -23.95 17.45
N THR A 26 -3.16 -23.04 17.34
CA THR A 26 -4.46 -23.14 18.04
C THR A 26 -5.47 -24.02 17.29
N GLY A 27 -5.19 -24.42 16.06
CA GLY A 27 -6.13 -25.16 15.21
C GLY A 27 -7.25 -24.29 14.64
N ASP A 28 -7.12 -22.96 14.76
CA ASP A 28 -8.08 -22.01 14.19
C ASP A 28 -7.74 -21.77 12.72
N LEU A 29 -8.18 -22.71 11.88
CA LEU A 29 -7.81 -22.75 10.46
C LEU A 29 -8.80 -22.02 9.54
N GLU A 30 -9.93 -21.55 10.06
CA GLU A 30 -10.93 -20.83 9.25
C GLU A 30 -10.31 -19.62 8.55
N PRO A 31 -9.50 -18.75 9.22
CA PRO A 31 -8.88 -17.63 8.54
C PRO A 31 -7.85 -18.04 7.48
N LEU A 32 -7.32 -19.26 7.57
CA LEU A 32 -6.29 -19.79 6.66
C LEU A 32 -6.86 -20.66 5.53
N SER A 33 -8.17 -20.94 5.54
CA SER A 33 -8.86 -21.80 4.57
C SER A 33 -8.54 -21.41 3.12
N TYR A 34 -8.60 -20.10 2.85
CA TYR A 34 -8.23 -19.51 1.57
C TYR A 34 -6.87 -19.96 1.03
N LEU A 35 -5.86 -20.06 1.91
CA LEU A 35 -4.51 -20.41 1.53
C LEU A 35 -4.37 -21.89 1.14
N VAL A 36 -5.26 -22.75 1.64
CA VAL A 36 -5.24 -24.20 1.42
C VAL A 36 -6.00 -24.59 0.14
N ASP A 37 -7.09 -23.88 -0.15
CA ASP A 37 -8.00 -24.26 -1.24
C ASP A 37 -7.50 -23.84 -2.64
N LYS A 38 -6.55 -22.90 -2.70
CA LYS A 38 -6.06 -22.35 -3.97
C LYS A 38 -5.13 -23.32 -4.70
N LYS A 39 -5.48 -23.58 -5.97
CA LYS A 39 -4.79 -24.53 -6.86
C LYS A 39 -3.98 -23.89 -7.97
N SER A 40 -4.01 -22.56 -8.10
CA SER A 40 -3.28 -21.83 -9.14
C SER A 40 -2.73 -20.51 -8.61
N CYS A 41 -1.69 -20.01 -9.28
CA CYS A 41 -1.09 -18.71 -9.00
C CYS A 41 -2.03 -17.57 -9.40
N GLU A 42 -2.37 -16.68 -8.49
CA GLU A 42 -3.32 -15.57 -8.75
C GLU A 42 -2.75 -14.42 -9.58
N VAL A 43 -1.46 -14.51 -9.96
CA VAL A 43 -0.82 -13.55 -10.87
C VAL A 43 -0.77 -14.09 -12.30
N CYS A 44 -0.50 -15.38 -12.48
CA CYS A 44 -0.24 -15.96 -13.80
C CYS A 44 -1.15 -17.12 -14.19
N ASP A 45 -2.08 -17.51 -13.33
CA ASP A 45 -2.99 -18.67 -13.47
C ASP A 45 -2.29 -20.02 -13.66
N ASP A 46 -1.00 -20.08 -13.39
CA ASP A 46 -0.22 -21.31 -13.41
C ASP A 46 -0.78 -22.31 -12.37
N PRO A 47 -1.29 -23.49 -12.78
CA PRO A 47 -1.80 -24.51 -11.87
C PRO A 47 -0.68 -25.19 -11.05
N GLY A 48 0.57 -24.80 -11.30
CA GLY A 48 1.75 -25.39 -10.65
C GLY A 48 2.12 -26.73 -11.26
N ARG A 49 3.31 -27.22 -10.88
CA ARG A 49 3.69 -28.62 -11.09
C ARG A 49 3.28 -29.44 -9.87
N ALA A 50 3.09 -30.75 -10.04
CA ALA A 50 2.89 -31.65 -8.90
C ALA A 50 4.01 -31.45 -7.87
N GLY A 51 3.64 -31.17 -6.62
CA GLY A 51 4.57 -30.90 -5.52
C GLY A 51 5.13 -29.46 -5.43
N GLN A 52 4.76 -28.56 -6.35
CA GLN A 52 5.14 -27.15 -6.23
C GLN A 52 4.26 -26.45 -5.18
N ALA A 53 4.88 -26.02 -4.09
CA ALA A 53 4.19 -25.19 -3.10
C ALA A 53 4.01 -23.77 -3.64
N PHE A 54 2.77 -23.28 -3.62
CA PHE A 54 2.52 -21.85 -3.73
C PHE A 54 2.91 -21.14 -2.44
N GLN A 55 3.18 -19.85 -2.55
CA GLN A 55 3.50 -18.98 -1.43
C GLN A 55 2.39 -17.95 -1.30
N TRP A 56 2.03 -17.63 -0.07
CA TRP A 56 1.18 -16.48 0.15
C TRP A 56 2.00 -15.20 0.09
N HIS A 57 1.39 -14.15 -0.42
CA HIS A 57 1.95 -12.81 -0.53
C HIS A 57 0.91 -11.81 -0.05
N SER A 58 1.31 -10.89 0.80
CA SER A 58 0.43 -9.87 1.36
C SER A 58 0.84 -8.49 0.86
N GLU A 59 -0.14 -7.73 0.40
CA GLU A 59 0.00 -6.30 0.08
C GLU A 59 -0.36 -5.40 1.28
N ASP A 60 -0.99 -5.99 2.31
CA ASP A 60 -1.48 -5.31 3.51
C ASP A 60 -1.08 -6.07 4.78
N TYR A 61 -0.14 -5.48 5.52
CA TYR A 61 0.40 -6.02 6.75
C TYR A 61 -0.23 -5.37 8.00
N SER A 62 -1.37 -4.70 7.89
CA SER A 62 -2.03 -4.04 9.03
C SER A 62 -2.91 -5.02 9.84
N PRO A 63 -2.95 -4.92 11.18
CA PRO A 63 -3.96 -5.58 12.00
C PRO A 63 -5.37 -4.98 11.82
N PRO A 64 -6.45 -5.79 12.00
CA PRO A 64 -6.42 -7.24 12.07
C PRO A 64 -5.95 -7.83 10.74
N TYR A 65 -5.10 -8.86 10.81
CA TYR A 65 -4.49 -9.47 9.63
C TYR A 65 -5.53 -10.26 8.83
N SER A 66 -5.47 -10.14 7.51
CA SER A 66 -6.35 -10.85 6.58
C SER A 66 -5.51 -11.75 5.68
N PHE A 67 -5.86 -13.03 5.63
CA PHE A 67 -5.21 -14.05 4.78
C PHE A 67 -6.03 -14.34 3.51
N ARG A 68 -6.82 -13.35 3.06
CA ARG A 68 -7.65 -13.43 1.86
C ARG A 68 -7.53 -12.14 1.04
N PRO A 69 -7.97 -12.14 -0.23
CA PRO A 69 -8.02 -10.93 -1.04
C PRO A 69 -8.97 -9.89 -0.43
N PRO A 70 -8.69 -8.59 -0.63
CA PRO A 70 -7.58 -8.05 -1.41
C PRO A 70 -6.24 -7.94 -0.66
N GLU A 71 -6.15 -8.36 0.62
CA GLU A 71 -4.93 -8.18 1.42
C GLU A 71 -3.85 -9.22 1.12
N THR A 72 -4.25 -10.47 0.93
CA THR A 72 -3.33 -11.61 0.75
C THR A 72 -3.74 -12.48 -0.45
N PHE A 73 -2.74 -12.91 -1.21
CA PHE A 73 -2.89 -13.70 -2.44
C PHE A 73 -1.99 -14.94 -2.42
N ILE A 74 -2.39 -15.99 -3.13
CA ILE A 74 -1.61 -17.21 -3.35
C ILE A 74 -0.91 -17.14 -4.70
N ILE A 75 0.41 -17.13 -4.71
CA ILE A 75 1.20 -16.93 -5.92
C ILE A 75 2.38 -17.90 -6.02
N CYS A 76 2.84 -18.17 -7.23
CA CYS A 76 4.02 -19.01 -7.43
C CYS A 76 5.30 -18.24 -7.06
N ALA A 77 6.36 -18.96 -6.67
CA ALA A 77 7.63 -18.36 -6.23
C ALA A 77 8.23 -17.37 -7.26
N VAL A 78 8.04 -17.64 -8.56
CA VAL A 78 8.53 -16.74 -9.62
C VAL A 78 7.75 -15.42 -9.63
N CYS A 79 6.42 -15.48 -9.59
CA CYS A 79 5.59 -14.27 -9.51
C CYS A 79 5.88 -13.49 -8.22
N HIS A 80 6.04 -14.20 -7.09
CA HIS A 80 6.40 -13.59 -5.81
C HIS A 80 7.73 -12.85 -5.89
N SER A 81 8.77 -13.47 -6.44
CA SER A 81 10.07 -12.83 -6.61
C SER A 81 9.99 -11.60 -7.52
N ARG A 82 9.24 -11.69 -8.62
CA ARG A 82 9.08 -10.58 -9.58
C ARG A 82 8.35 -9.40 -8.97
N LEU A 83 7.35 -9.66 -8.16
CA LEU A 83 6.56 -8.65 -7.49
C LEU A 83 7.40 -7.85 -6.49
N HIS A 84 8.26 -8.50 -5.69
CA HIS A 84 9.21 -7.79 -4.81
C HIS A 84 10.30 -7.03 -5.59
N LYS A 85 10.62 -7.47 -6.81
CA LYS A 85 11.61 -6.85 -7.69
C LYS A 85 11.01 -5.85 -8.68
N ARG A 86 9.74 -5.46 -8.50
CA ARG A 86 9.06 -4.56 -9.44
C ARG A 86 9.57 -3.12 -9.42
N PHE A 87 10.26 -2.74 -8.36
CA PHE A 87 10.84 -1.41 -8.20
C PHE A 87 12.18 -1.31 -8.94
N PRO A 88 12.53 -0.12 -9.45
CA PRO A 88 13.91 0.19 -9.80
C PRO A 88 14.89 -0.19 -8.68
N ASP A 89 16.07 -0.70 -9.04
CA ASP A 89 17.09 -0.98 -8.03
C ASP A 89 17.74 0.32 -7.50
N ALA A 90 18.64 0.19 -6.51
CA ALA A 90 19.33 1.33 -5.90
C ALA A 90 20.18 2.16 -6.89
N SER A 91 20.52 1.60 -8.06
CA SER A 91 21.21 2.30 -9.14
C SER A 91 20.26 2.98 -10.13
N GLY A 92 18.94 2.92 -9.88
CA GLY A 92 17.90 3.40 -10.77
C GLY A 92 17.70 2.50 -12.00
N LYS A 93 18.24 1.28 -11.99
CA LYS A 93 18.04 0.34 -13.10
C LYS A 93 16.58 -0.07 -13.15
N PRO A 94 15.90 0.06 -14.30
CA PRO A 94 14.51 -0.36 -14.43
C PRO A 94 14.33 -1.83 -14.07
N SER A 95 13.24 -2.13 -13.37
CA SER A 95 12.80 -3.51 -13.18
C SER A 95 12.34 -4.11 -14.51
N ASP A 96 12.32 -5.44 -14.59
CA ASP A 96 11.70 -6.14 -15.71
C ASP A 96 10.17 -6.30 -15.56
N TRP A 97 9.57 -5.58 -14.61
CA TRP A 97 8.15 -5.71 -14.30
C TRP A 97 7.22 -5.33 -15.46
N PRO A 98 7.41 -4.22 -16.20
CA PRO A 98 6.53 -3.90 -17.33
C PRO A 98 6.55 -4.98 -18.41
N LEU A 99 7.72 -5.56 -18.68
CA LEU A 99 7.89 -6.66 -19.63
C LEU A 99 7.27 -7.96 -19.07
N PHE A 100 7.42 -8.22 -17.78
CA PHE A 100 6.78 -9.35 -17.11
C PHE A 100 5.25 -9.24 -17.17
N VAL A 101 4.69 -8.06 -16.96
CA VAL A 101 3.25 -7.78 -17.13
C VAL A 101 2.80 -8.05 -18.58
N ALA A 102 3.57 -7.62 -19.58
CA ALA A 102 3.27 -7.93 -20.99
C ALA A 102 3.28 -9.44 -21.26
N HIS A 103 4.21 -10.20 -20.66
CA HIS A 103 4.26 -11.65 -20.73
C HIS A 103 3.02 -12.31 -20.12
N LEU A 104 2.61 -11.87 -18.93
CA LEU A 104 1.39 -12.33 -18.27
C LEU A 104 0.13 -12.03 -19.10
N LYS A 105 0.09 -10.86 -19.76
CA LYS A 105 -0.99 -10.45 -20.68
C LYS A 105 -1.06 -11.29 -21.94
N SER A 106 0.08 -11.81 -22.39
CA SER A 106 0.18 -12.72 -23.53
C SER A 106 -0.15 -14.17 -23.14
N GLY A 107 -0.65 -14.38 -21.92
CA GLY A 107 -1.03 -15.67 -21.38
C GLY A 107 0.11 -16.45 -20.75
N GLY A 108 1.32 -15.90 -20.62
CA GLY A 108 2.49 -16.60 -20.09
C GLY A 108 2.44 -16.89 -18.58
N TYR A 109 3.00 -18.02 -18.15
CA TYR A 109 3.21 -18.34 -16.74
C TYR A 109 4.49 -17.70 -16.21
N GLY A 110 4.56 -17.45 -14.90
CA GLY A 110 5.73 -16.81 -14.30
C GLY A 110 7.05 -17.53 -14.62
N ARG A 111 7.07 -18.87 -14.53
CA ARG A 111 8.26 -19.70 -14.80
C ARG A 111 8.79 -19.56 -16.24
N GLU A 112 7.89 -19.36 -17.20
CA GLU A 112 8.23 -19.37 -18.62
C GLU A 112 8.96 -18.09 -19.03
N PHE A 113 8.85 -17.02 -18.23
CA PHE A 113 9.40 -15.72 -18.58
C PHE A 113 10.93 -15.75 -18.83
N THR A 114 11.65 -16.57 -18.08
CA THR A 114 13.10 -16.76 -18.26
C THR A 114 13.44 -18.01 -19.08
N GLU A 115 12.49 -18.92 -19.27
CA GLU A 115 12.66 -20.11 -20.12
C GLU A 115 12.51 -19.75 -21.61
N LEU A 116 11.56 -18.87 -21.94
CA LEU A 116 11.25 -18.47 -23.31
C LEU A 116 12.10 -17.30 -23.81
N TYR A 117 12.60 -16.45 -22.92
CA TYR A 117 13.28 -15.22 -23.31
C TYR A 117 14.67 -15.11 -22.69
N SER A 118 15.66 -15.02 -23.55
CA SER A 118 17.04 -14.79 -23.16
C SER A 118 17.19 -13.44 -22.43
N LEU A 119 18.30 -13.28 -21.70
CA LEU A 119 18.60 -12.00 -21.06
C LEU A 119 18.77 -10.87 -22.07
N GLU A 120 19.31 -11.16 -23.26
CA GLU A 120 19.56 -10.18 -24.32
C GLU A 120 18.25 -9.67 -24.93
N GLU A 121 17.32 -10.57 -25.26
CA GLU A 121 15.98 -10.20 -25.77
C GLU A 121 15.22 -9.35 -24.75
N ARG A 122 15.21 -9.76 -23.47
CA ARG A 122 14.54 -9.00 -22.41
C ARG A 122 15.15 -7.61 -22.24
N LYS A 123 16.47 -7.46 -22.34
CA LYS A 123 17.14 -6.15 -22.31
C LYS A 123 16.73 -5.29 -23.52
N ALA A 124 16.67 -5.87 -24.71
CA ALA A 124 16.27 -5.16 -25.93
C ALA A 124 14.81 -4.66 -25.83
N TRP A 125 13.89 -5.48 -25.35
CA TRP A 125 12.50 -5.07 -25.12
C TRP A 125 12.35 -4.03 -24.02
N LEU A 126 13.08 -4.15 -22.92
CA LEU A 126 13.06 -3.12 -21.87
C LEU A 126 13.58 -1.78 -22.38
N ALA A 127 14.58 -1.76 -23.26
CA ALA A 127 15.03 -0.54 -23.92
C ALA A 127 13.94 0.08 -24.81
N GLN A 128 13.15 -0.75 -25.51
CA GLN A 128 12.00 -0.28 -26.29
C GLN A 128 10.90 0.30 -25.41
N ILE A 129 10.51 -0.38 -24.33
CA ILE A 129 9.52 0.11 -23.36
C ILE A 129 9.97 1.44 -22.77
N LYS A 130 11.25 1.57 -22.39
CA LYS A 130 11.83 2.82 -21.88
C LYS A 130 11.78 3.95 -22.90
N ALA A 131 11.88 3.63 -24.19
CA ALA A 131 11.71 4.59 -25.28
C ALA A 131 10.24 4.88 -25.63
N GLY A 132 9.28 4.46 -24.79
CA GLY A 132 7.85 4.67 -25.01
C GLY A 132 7.26 3.80 -26.12
N ARG A 133 7.98 2.78 -26.59
CA ARG A 133 7.49 1.88 -27.64
C ARG A 133 6.76 0.69 -27.04
N THR A 134 5.66 0.30 -27.69
CA THR A 134 4.94 -0.93 -27.38
C THR A 134 5.75 -2.14 -27.83
N VAL A 135 5.96 -3.10 -26.93
CA VAL A 135 6.54 -4.40 -27.26
C VAL A 135 5.43 -5.40 -27.51
N SER A 136 5.50 -6.11 -28.64
CA SER A 136 4.59 -7.22 -28.95
C SER A 136 5.27 -8.53 -28.60
N LEU A 137 4.70 -9.28 -27.66
CA LEU A 137 5.13 -10.64 -27.33
C LEU A 137 4.24 -11.66 -28.06
N PRO A 138 4.75 -12.86 -28.37
CA PRO A 138 3.91 -13.93 -28.92
C PRO A 138 2.76 -14.27 -27.96
N SER A 139 1.56 -14.46 -28.50
CA SER A 139 0.44 -15.00 -27.72
C SER A 139 0.73 -16.46 -27.37
N LEU A 140 0.77 -16.78 -26.07
CA LEU A 140 1.09 -18.12 -25.58
C LEU A 140 -0.17 -18.90 -25.21
N ARG A 141 -1.19 -18.21 -24.69
CA ARG A 141 -2.46 -18.77 -24.22
C ARG A 141 -3.52 -17.69 -24.21
N GLU A 142 -4.76 -18.09 -24.44
CA GLU A 142 -5.90 -17.21 -24.17
C GLU A 142 -6.02 -17.01 -22.66
N ARG A 143 -6.10 -15.74 -22.25
CA ARG A 143 -6.27 -15.37 -20.85
C ARG A 143 -7.25 -14.22 -20.77
N PRO A 144 -8.47 -14.43 -20.25
CA PRO A 144 -9.45 -13.36 -20.14
C PRO A 144 -9.02 -12.40 -19.03
N LEU A 145 -8.37 -11.31 -19.42
CA LEU A 145 -8.01 -10.23 -18.51
C LEU A 145 -9.04 -9.11 -18.62
N THR A 146 -9.44 -8.61 -17.45
CA THR A 146 -10.39 -7.50 -17.28
C THR A 146 -9.69 -6.14 -17.28
N GLY A 147 -8.36 -6.12 -17.14
CA GLY A 147 -7.59 -4.91 -16.89
C GLY A 147 -7.69 -4.39 -15.45
N LYS A 148 -8.43 -5.11 -14.58
CA LYS A 148 -8.62 -4.80 -13.17
C LYS A 148 -7.88 -5.78 -12.25
N GLU A 149 -6.93 -6.53 -12.80
CA GLU A 149 -6.13 -7.45 -12.01
C GLU A 149 -5.28 -6.66 -11.01
N TRP A 150 -5.33 -7.06 -9.74
CA TRP A 150 -4.69 -6.34 -8.63
C TRP A 150 -3.19 -6.06 -8.86
N TRP A 151 -2.49 -6.99 -9.52
CA TRP A 151 -1.06 -6.86 -9.82
C TRP A 151 -0.78 -5.87 -10.96
N GLN A 152 -1.77 -5.50 -11.77
CA GLN A 152 -1.61 -4.45 -12.79
C GLN A 152 -1.71 -3.04 -12.21
N THR A 153 -2.38 -2.89 -11.07
CA THR A 153 -2.60 -1.60 -10.42
C THR A 153 -1.57 -1.30 -9.32
N LEU A 154 -0.59 -2.17 -9.11
CA LEU A 154 0.48 -1.94 -8.16
C LEU A 154 1.35 -0.76 -8.61
N THR A 155 1.64 0.14 -7.68
CA THR A 155 2.60 1.21 -7.91
C THR A 155 4.01 0.64 -8.13
N LEU A 156 4.76 1.34 -9.00
CA LEU A 156 6.18 1.11 -9.26
C LEU A 156 7.06 2.20 -8.66
N ASP A 157 6.46 3.16 -7.96
CA ASP A 157 7.17 4.22 -7.27
C ASP A 157 8.00 3.62 -6.11
N PRO A 158 9.34 3.74 -6.13
CA PRO A 158 10.19 3.29 -5.02
C PRO A 158 9.82 3.89 -3.66
N GLU A 159 9.26 5.10 -3.61
CA GLU A 159 8.86 5.72 -2.35
C GLU A 159 7.77 4.93 -1.63
N SER A 160 6.95 4.22 -2.40
CA SER A 160 5.89 3.36 -1.87
C SER A 160 6.45 2.27 -0.96
N LEU A 161 7.73 1.91 -1.07
CA LEU A 161 8.35 0.93 -0.18
C LEU A 161 8.28 1.38 1.28
N ILE A 162 8.43 2.67 1.55
CA ILE A 162 8.51 3.22 2.91
C ILE A 162 7.34 4.15 3.26
N ALA A 163 6.59 4.63 2.27
CA ALA A 163 5.56 5.63 2.48
C ALA A 163 4.25 5.04 3.02
N PRO A 164 3.63 5.63 4.06
CA PRO A 164 2.34 5.17 4.57
C PRO A 164 1.20 5.23 3.55
N TRP A 165 1.26 6.13 2.56
CA TRP A 165 0.23 6.23 1.52
C TRP A 165 0.13 4.99 0.64
N ALA A 166 1.18 4.16 0.60
CA ALA A 166 1.19 2.91 -0.15
C ALA A 166 0.44 1.78 0.56
N ARG A 167 0.09 1.96 1.83
CA ARG A 167 -0.63 0.96 2.62
C ARG A 167 -2.11 0.95 2.21
N PRO A 168 -2.70 -0.23 1.91
CA PRO A 168 -4.14 -0.32 1.63
C PRO A 168 -4.99 0.10 2.85
N ARG A 169 -4.55 -0.25 4.06
CA ARG A 169 -5.15 0.16 5.34
C ARG A 169 -4.12 0.86 6.24
N PRO A 170 -4.55 1.79 7.10
CA PRO A 170 -3.69 2.37 8.13
C PRO A 170 -3.03 1.28 8.99
N TRP A 171 -1.87 1.58 9.58
CA TRP A 171 -1.16 0.60 10.41
C TRP A 171 -1.97 0.15 11.63
N LEU A 172 -2.65 1.08 12.30
CA LEU A 172 -3.55 0.71 13.40
C LEU A 172 -5.00 0.76 12.90
N PRO A 173 -5.88 -0.11 13.40
CA PRO A 173 -7.31 0.00 13.16
C PRO A 173 -7.78 1.44 13.42
N ARG A 174 -8.41 2.02 12.42
CA ARG A 174 -9.05 3.34 12.52
C ARG A 174 -10.56 3.16 12.55
N PRO A 175 -11.29 4.10 13.17
CA PRO A 175 -12.73 4.13 13.06
C PRO A 175 -13.18 4.09 11.59
N PRO A 176 -14.29 3.40 11.30
CA PRO A 176 -14.85 3.36 9.96
C PRO A 176 -15.40 4.74 9.55
N PRO A 177 -15.61 5.00 8.24
CA PRO A 177 -16.03 6.32 7.75
C PRO A 177 -17.30 6.87 8.39
N GLN A 178 -18.27 6.01 8.72
CA GLN A 178 -19.53 6.44 9.35
C GLN A 178 -19.33 7.01 10.75
N ASP A 179 -18.39 6.46 11.53
CA ASP A 179 -18.11 6.93 12.89
C ASP A 179 -17.40 8.28 12.83
N TYR A 180 -16.43 8.43 11.91
CA TYR A 180 -15.83 9.74 11.64
C TYR A 180 -16.88 10.78 11.28
N ARG A 181 -17.80 10.46 10.37
CA ARG A 181 -18.85 11.39 9.94
C ARG A 181 -19.75 11.80 11.11
N ALA A 182 -20.24 10.82 11.87
CA ALA A 182 -21.13 11.06 13.00
C ALA A 182 -20.50 11.99 14.05
N GLU A 183 -19.22 11.82 14.37
CA GLU A 183 -18.54 12.68 15.34
C GLU A 183 -18.17 14.05 14.76
N LEU A 184 -17.73 14.12 13.50
CA LEU A 184 -17.41 15.39 12.86
C LEU A 184 -18.64 16.30 12.73
N ASP A 185 -19.82 15.74 12.46
CA ASP A 185 -21.08 16.48 12.40
C ASP A 185 -21.45 17.09 13.77
N GLN A 186 -21.03 16.46 14.88
CA GLN A 186 -21.26 16.94 16.24
C GLN A 186 -20.22 17.97 16.70
N LEU A 187 -18.99 17.90 16.19
CA LEU A 187 -17.85 18.70 16.67
C LEU A 187 -17.89 20.20 16.31
N GLN A 188 -18.90 20.66 15.58
CA GLN A 188 -19.06 22.05 15.12
C GLN A 188 -17.74 22.61 14.56
N LEU A 189 -17.26 22.00 13.47
CA LEU A 189 -15.99 22.36 12.86
C LEU A 189 -16.01 23.80 12.37
N THR A 190 -14.87 24.48 12.53
CA THR A 190 -14.66 25.81 11.94
C THR A 190 -14.41 25.72 10.43
N ASP A 191 -14.61 26.83 9.72
CA ASP A 191 -14.34 26.89 8.27
C ASP A 191 -12.89 26.51 7.94
N ASP A 192 -11.93 26.97 8.75
CA ASP A 192 -10.51 26.63 8.58
C ASP A 192 -10.25 25.12 8.77
N GLU A 193 -10.93 24.47 9.71
CA GLU A 193 -10.79 23.03 9.93
C GLU A 193 -11.35 22.22 8.77
N ILE A 194 -12.53 22.60 8.27
CA ILE A 194 -13.13 21.97 7.09
C ILE A 194 -12.22 22.17 5.88
N ALA A 195 -11.70 23.38 5.68
CA ALA A 195 -10.80 23.69 4.58
C ALA A 195 -9.47 22.90 4.67
N LEU A 196 -8.90 22.73 5.86
CA LEU A 196 -7.70 21.89 6.08
C LEU A 196 -7.96 20.43 5.74
N LEU A 197 -9.10 19.87 6.17
CA LEU A 197 -9.45 18.48 5.87
C LEU A 197 -9.65 18.27 4.37
N ARG A 198 -10.41 19.14 3.70
CA ARG A 198 -10.62 19.10 2.24
C ARG A 198 -9.32 19.25 1.46
N CYS A 199 -8.49 20.22 1.83
CA CYS A 199 -7.21 20.41 1.16
C CYS A 199 -6.33 19.16 1.28
N HIS A 200 -6.19 18.61 2.48
CA HIS A 200 -5.38 17.42 2.70
C HIS A 200 -5.92 16.20 1.94
N ALA A 201 -7.25 15.99 1.93
CA ALA A 201 -7.89 14.91 1.20
C ALA A 201 -7.70 15.01 -0.32
N GLY A 202 -7.65 16.24 -0.86
CA GLY A 202 -7.48 16.51 -2.29
C GLY A 202 -6.03 16.50 -2.81
N LEU A 203 -5.03 16.45 -1.92
CA LEU A 203 -3.63 16.38 -2.34
C LEU A 203 -3.25 14.99 -2.87
N GLU A 204 -2.21 14.94 -3.70
CA GLU A 204 -1.70 13.68 -4.24
C GLU A 204 -1.34 12.71 -3.10
N HIS A 205 -1.78 11.45 -3.25
CA HIS A 205 -1.67 10.42 -2.22
C HIS A 205 -2.29 10.78 -0.85
N ARG A 206 -3.08 11.86 -0.79
CA ARG A 206 -3.55 12.49 0.44
C ARG A 206 -2.38 12.81 1.37
N CYS A 207 -1.27 13.24 0.80
CA CYS A 207 -0.02 13.49 1.50
C CYS A 207 0.24 15.00 1.56
N ALA A 208 0.55 15.53 2.74
CA ALA A 208 0.79 16.95 2.92
C ALA A 208 1.83 17.24 4.02
N THR A 209 2.67 18.24 3.78
CA THR A 209 3.40 18.92 4.84
C THR A 209 2.48 19.94 5.51
N MET A 210 2.79 20.30 6.76
CA MET A 210 2.02 21.34 7.46
C MET A 210 2.16 22.72 6.79
N ARG A 211 3.27 22.94 6.07
CA ARG A 211 3.46 24.13 5.24
C ARG A 211 2.51 24.14 4.05
N GLN A 212 2.37 23.03 3.32
CA GLN A 212 1.41 22.93 2.22
C GLN A 212 -0.02 23.19 2.69
N LEU A 213 -0.40 22.63 3.84
CA LEU A 213 -1.72 22.87 4.42
C LEU A 213 -1.93 24.34 4.84
N ALA A 214 -0.91 24.97 5.45
CA ALA A 214 -0.98 26.38 5.81
C ALA A 214 -1.08 27.29 4.56
N GLU A 215 -0.34 26.99 3.51
CA GLU A 215 -0.37 27.74 2.25
C GLU A 215 -1.73 27.62 1.57
N CYS A 216 -2.29 26.41 1.57
CA CYS A 216 -3.57 26.09 0.94
C CYS A 216 -4.76 26.79 1.59
N VAL A 217 -4.80 26.88 2.92
CA VAL A 217 -5.99 27.32 3.66
C VAL A 217 -5.82 28.71 4.27
N LEU A 218 -4.64 29.00 4.81
CA LEU A 218 -4.43 30.16 5.69
C LEU A 218 -3.71 31.30 4.98
N SER A 219 -3.48 31.17 3.66
CA SER A 219 -2.65 32.09 2.87
C SER A 219 -1.30 32.40 3.54
N SER A 220 -0.75 31.42 4.26
CA SER A 220 0.43 31.59 5.12
C SER A 220 1.39 30.44 4.91
N LYS A 221 2.70 30.75 4.85
CA LYS A 221 3.75 29.72 4.79
C LYS A 221 4.15 29.18 6.15
N SER A 222 3.47 29.60 7.22
CA SER A 222 3.81 29.23 8.59
C SER A 222 3.20 27.88 8.96
N PRO A 223 3.98 26.79 9.04
CA PRO A 223 3.46 25.47 9.41
C PRO A 223 2.89 25.46 10.84
N SER A 224 3.31 26.38 11.71
CA SER A 224 2.87 26.45 13.11
C SER A 224 1.37 26.68 13.25
N HIS A 225 0.78 27.49 12.37
CA HIS A 225 -0.64 27.80 12.44
C HIS A 225 -1.49 26.58 12.05
N ALA A 226 -1.17 25.95 10.92
CA ALA A 226 -1.82 24.69 10.50
C ALA A 226 -1.62 23.58 11.55
N ASN A 227 -0.41 23.43 12.10
CA ASN A 227 -0.13 22.47 13.18
C ASN A 227 -1.06 22.65 14.38
N LEU A 228 -1.32 23.89 14.80
CA LEU A 228 -2.15 24.19 15.96
C LEU A 228 -3.62 23.84 15.71
N ILE A 229 -4.17 24.26 14.56
CA ILE A 229 -5.56 23.97 14.19
C ILE A 229 -5.74 22.45 14.04
N TYR A 230 -4.89 21.81 13.24
CA TYR A 230 -4.95 20.39 12.95
C TYR A 230 -4.75 19.52 14.21
N GLY A 231 -3.85 19.93 15.11
CA GLY A 231 -3.62 19.25 16.39
C GLY A 231 -4.80 19.37 17.36
N LYS A 232 -5.42 20.55 17.45
CA LYS A 232 -6.62 20.77 18.27
C LYS A 232 -7.81 19.97 17.75
N LEU A 233 -8.03 19.99 16.45
CA LEU A 233 -9.04 19.16 15.79
C LEU A 233 -8.82 17.67 16.08
N ALA A 234 -7.60 17.18 15.87
CA ALA A 234 -7.27 15.77 16.10
C ALA A 234 -7.50 15.35 17.55
N HIS A 235 -7.17 16.20 18.52
CA HIS A 235 -7.44 15.91 19.92
C HIS A 235 -8.95 15.81 20.20
N ARG A 236 -9.75 16.79 19.73
CA ARG A 236 -11.22 16.77 19.92
C ARG A 236 -11.85 15.55 19.27
N LEU A 237 -11.43 15.22 18.05
CA LEU A 237 -11.92 14.07 17.30
C LEU A 237 -11.55 12.75 17.98
N ALA A 238 -10.31 12.59 18.43
CA ALA A 238 -9.88 11.39 19.15
C ALA A 238 -10.69 11.21 20.46
N ALA A 239 -10.93 12.29 21.21
CA ALA A 239 -11.75 12.25 22.41
C ALA A 239 -13.21 11.85 22.12
N ALA A 240 -13.82 12.44 21.08
CA ALA A 240 -15.19 12.13 20.66
C ALA A 240 -15.35 10.66 20.23
N LEU A 241 -14.37 10.13 19.49
CA LEU A 241 -14.34 8.72 19.04
C LEU A 241 -13.96 7.72 20.14
N GLY A 242 -13.56 8.18 21.33
CA GLY A 242 -12.96 7.32 22.36
C GLY A 242 -11.70 6.59 21.87
N TRP A 243 -10.95 7.20 20.94
CA TRP A 243 -9.80 6.58 20.29
C TRP A 243 -8.49 7.00 20.96
N GLU A 244 -7.70 6.01 21.38
CA GLU A 244 -6.41 6.23 22.04
C GLU A 244 -5.27 6.43 21.02
N PRO A 245 -4.56 7.57 21.05
CA PRO A 245 -3.47 7.85 20.12
C PRO A 245 -2.19 7.09 20.46
N GLU A 246 -1.34 6.94 19.45
CA GLU A 246 0.05 6.55 19.66
C GLU A 246 0.74 7.53 20.60
N ARG A 247 1.71 7.03 21.37
CA ARG A 247 2.49 7.82 22.31
C ARG A 247 3.93 7.93 21.84
N ARG A 248 4.53 9.10 22.05
CA ARG A 248 5.97 9.31 21.85
C ARG A 248 6.76 8.54 22.90
N ALA A 249 8.09 8.54 22.76
CA ALA A 249 9.01 7.93 23.74
C ALA A 249 8.85 8.51 25.16
N ASP A 250 8.43 9.76 25.29
CA ASP A 250 8.14 10.43 26.57
C ASP A 250 6.72 10.15 27.11
N GLY A 251 5.95 9.30 26.44
CA GLY A 251 4.56 8.97 26.81
C GLY A 251 3.51 9.99 26.35
N SER A 252 3.90 11.12 25.78
CA SER A 252 2.97 12.13 25.30
C SER A 252 2.19 11.65 24.07
N PRO A 253 0.88 11.94 23.99
CA PRO A 253 0.05 11.50 22.87
C PRO A 253 0.41 12.21 21.56
N ILE A 254 0.27 11.50 20.45
CA ILE A 254 0.37 11.99 19.09
C ILE A 254 -1.05 12.06 18.50
N TRP A 255 -1.85 13.01 18.98
CA TRP A 255 -3.28 13.14 18.63
C TRP A 255 -3.56 13.07 17.13
N ARG A 256 -2.66 13.65 16.31
CA ARG A 256 -2.78 13.67 14.84
C ARG A 256 -2.91 12.29 14.20
N THR A 257 -2.50 11.23 14.88
CA THR A 257 -2.60 9.85 14.39
C THR A 257 -4.04 9.39 14.16
N VAL A 258 -5.04 10.04 14.77
CA VAL A 258 -6.45 9.80 14.43
C VAL A 258 -6.79 10.29 13.01
N ILE A 259 -6.15 11.37 12.54
CA ILE A 259 -6.45 11.98 11.24
C ILE A 259 -5.49 11.47 10.15
N ALA A 260 -4.21 11.28 10.47
CA ALA A 260 -3.17 11.00 9.48
C ALA A 260 -1.98 10.20 10.06
N GLU A 261 -1.28 9.46 9.20
CA GLU A 261 -0.03 8.77 9.52
C GLU A 261 1.17 9.64 9.11
N GLY A 262 2.10 9.84 10.05
CA GLY A 262 3.28 10.66 9.80
C GLY A 262 4.45 9.86 9.23
N TRP A 263 5.20 10.46 8.32
CA TRP A 263 6.46 9.91 7.83
C TRP A 263 7.44 11.01 7.41
N GLN A 264 8.70 10.62 7.26
CA GLN A 264 9.79 11.53 6.92
C GLN A 264 10.49 11.00 5.67
N PRO A 265 10.13 11.48 4.47
CA PRO A 265 10.85 11.14 3.26
C PRO A 265 12.29 11.69 3.32
N VAL A 266 13.21 11.02 2.61
CA VAL A 266 14.63 11.41 2.58
C VAL A 266 14.79 12.77 1.92
N GLY A 267 15.38 13.73 2.65
CA GLY A 267 15.65 15.08 2.13
C GLY A 267 14.43 15.98 1.96
N ARG A 268 13.24 15.56 2.42
CA ARG A 268 12.00 16.37 2.38
C ARG A 268 11.55 16.81 3.77
N GLU A 269 10.54 17.67 3.84
CA GLU A 269 9.87 18.01 5.11
C GLU A 269 9.05 16.80 5.62
N PHE A 270 8.73 16.77 6.91
CA PHE A 270 7.84 15.76 7.47
C PHE A 270 6.45 15.85 6.83
N GLU A 271 5.93 14.72 6.42
CA GLU A 271 4.67 14.61 5.69
C GLU A 271 3.65 13.81 6.51
N TRP A 272 2.39 14.18 6.35
CA TRP A 272 1.24 13.48 6.91
C TRP A 272 0.46 12.86 5.75
N VAL A 273 0.06 11.60 5.91
CA VAL A 273 -0.82 10.89 4.98
C VAL A 273 -2.18 10.75 5.64
N MET A 274 -3.21 11.41 5.11
CA MET A 274 -4.56 11.32 5.67
C MET A 274 -5.07 9.88 5.65
N VAL A 275 -5.71 9.47 6.75
CA VAL A 275 -6.36 8.17 6.89
C VAL A 275 -7.44 8.02 5.80
N PRO A 276 -7.49 6.88 5.07
CA PRO A 276 -8.42 6.71 3.94
C PRO A 276 -9.90 6.90 4.31
N SER A 277 -10.33 6.42 5.49
CA SER A 277 -11.73 6.54 5.91
C SER A 277 -12.16 7.98 6.14
N LEU A 278 -11.26 8.83 6.63
CA LEU A 278 -11.51 10.24 6.80
C LEU A 278 -11.42 11.01 5.48
N ALA A 279 -10.44 10.69 4.63
CA ALA A 279 -10.32 11.31 3.32
C ALA A 279 -11.56 11.08 2.44
N ALA A 280 -12.18 9.90 2.51
CA ALA A 280 -13.42 9.60 1.78
C ALA A 280 -14.61 10.50 2.15
N ILE A 281 -14.55 11.22 3.27
CA ILE A 281 -15.59 12.17 3.70
C ILE A 281 -15.39 13.54 3.02
N TYR A 282 -14.16 13.89 2.66
CA TYR A 282 -13.74 15.23 2.23
C TYR A 282 -13.13 15.29 0.82
N ALA A 283 -12.97 14.14 0.15
CA ALA A 283 -12.54 14.02 -1.24
C ALA A 283 -13.66 14.32 -2.25
#